data_AF-J2SA30-F1
#
_entry.id   AF-J2SA30-F1
#
_cell.length_a   1.000
_cell.length_b   1.000
_cell.length_c   1.000
_cell.angle_alpha   90.00
_cell.angle_beta   90.00
_cell.angle_gamma   90.00
#
_symmetry.space_group_name_H-M   'P 1'
#
loop_
_entity.id
_entity.type
_entity.pdbx_description
1 polymer ?
#
loop_
_entity_poly.entity_id
_entity_poly.type
_entity_poly.pdbx_seq_one_letter_code
_entity_poly.pdbx_strand_id
1 'polypeptide(L)'
;MNMKKITSLLLVLFPILVIGQTQTQNYIKTTTYKVPTQTAISSPTIIQANQSVNYFDGLGRPVQQVQFQQSASGKDIVTPIEYDDFGRQKKDYL
;
A
#
# COMPACT_ATOMS: atom_id res chain seq x y z
N MET A 1 -36.98 -14.77 -18.23
CA MET A 1 -36.37 -13.45 -17.90
C MET A 1 -35.61 -12.96 -19.13
N ASN A 2 -35.85 -11.73 -19.62
CA ASN A 2 -35.23 -11.25 -20.86
C ASN A 2 -33.70 -11.20 -20.77
N MET A 3 -33.01 -11.58 -21.84
CA MET A 3 -31.53 -11.64 -21.91
C MET A 3 -30.86 -10.31 -21.53
N LYS A 4 -31.49 -9.18 -21.83
CA LYS A 4 -31.05 -7.83 -21.42
C LYS A 4 -31.11 -7.59 -19.91
N LYS A 5 -32.03 -8.25 -19.20
CA LYS A 5 -32.13 -8.18 -17.74
C LYS A 5 -31.06 -9.05 -17.07
N ILE A 6 -30.69 -10.16 -17.69
CA ILE A 6 -29.62 -11.05 -17.22
C ILE A 6 -28.26 -10.35 -17.38
N THR A 7 -28.00 -9.71 -18.52
CA THR A 7 -26.75 -8.94 -18.74
C THR A 7 -26.64 -7.75 -17.79
N SER A 8 -27.74 -7.00 -17.57
CA SER A 8 -27.75 -5.89 -16.62
C SER A 8 -27.58 -6.35 -15.16
N LEU A 9 -28.07 -7.53 -14.81
CA LEU A 9 -27.91 -8.13 -13.47
C LEU A 9 -26.45 -8.59 -13.24
N LEU A 10 -25.82 -9.19 -14.25
CA LEU A 10 -24.41 -9.58 -14.22
C LEU A 10 -23.46 -8.40 -14.05
N LEU A 11 -23.78 -7.24 -14.64
CA LEU A 11 -22.96 -6.03 -14.53
C LEU A 11 -23.00 -5.41 -13.12
N VAL A 12 -24.11 -5.55 -12.40
CA VAL A 12 -24.30 -5.05 -11.02
C VAL A 12 -23.64 -5.98 -9.99
N LEU A 13 -23.54 -7.27 -10.28
CA LEU A 13 -22.87 -8.27 -9.42
C LEU A 13 -21.35 -8.37 -9.66
N PHE A 14 -20.79 -7.59 -10.60
CA PHE A 14 -19.41 -7.74 -11.06
C PHE A 14 -18.29 -7.27 -10.10
N PRO A 15 -18.47 -6.52 -8.99
CA PRO A 15 -17.33 -6.12 -8.16
C PRO A 15 -17.09 -7.02 -6.94
N ILE A 16 -17.49 -8.31 -6.94
CA ILE A 16 -17.31 -9.18 -5.76
C ILE A 16 -15.92 -9.87 -5.73
N LEU A 17 -15.10 -9.72 -6.79
CA LEU A 17 -13.78 -10.37 -6.88
C LEU A 17 -12.61 -9.39 -6.89
N VAL A 18 -12.69 -8.31 -6.11
CA VAL A 18 -11.51 -7.45 -5.86
C VAL A 18 -10.62 -8.16 -4.84
N ILE A 19 -9.68 -8.98 -5.34
CA ILE A 19 -8.62 -9.58 -4.52
C ILE A 19 -7.53 -8.51 -4.33
N GLY A 20 -7.40 -7.98 -3.12
CA GLY A 20 -6.30 -7.09 -2.74
C GLY A 20 -4.97 -7.86 -2.60
N GLN A 21 -3.83 -7.15 -2.62
CA GLN A 21 -2.51 -7.75 -2.38
C GLN A 21 -2.42 -8.51 -1.05
N THR A 22 -3.20 -8.10 -0.04
CA THR A 22 -3.41 -8.86 1.19
C THR A 22 -4.90 -8.88 1.54
N GLN A 23 -5.29 -9.78 2.45
CA GLN A 23 -6.67 -9.84 2.95
C GLN A 23 -6.97 -8.78 4.02
N THR A 24 -5.95 -8.10 4.55
CA THR A 24 -6.09 -7.24 5.73
C THR A 24 -5.83 -5.77 5.45
N GLN A 25 -4.95 -5.44 4.49
CA GLN A 25 -4.48 -4.08 4.26
C GLN A 25 -4.15 -3.80 2.80
N ASN A 26 -4.52 -2.60 2.35
CA ASN A 26 -4.03 -2.05 1.09
C ASN A 26 -2.69 -1.35 1.34
N TYR A 27 -1.73 -1.54 0.43
CA TYR A 27 -0.45 -0.87 0.53
C TYR A 27 0.16 -0.57 -0.84
N ILE A 28 1.10 0.37 -0.86
CA ILE A 28 2.00 0.63 -1.98
C ILE A 28 3.42 0.36 -1.48
N LYS A 29 4.12 -0.57 -2.14
CA LYS A 29 5.55 -0.78 -1.94
C LYS A 29 6.33 -0.04 -3.02
N THR A 30 7.24 0.83 -2.60
CA THR A 30 8.14 1.56 -3.49
C THR A 30 9.57 1.06 -3.30
N THR A 31 10.22 0.68 -4.40
CA THR A 31 11.63 0.30 -4.44
C THR A 31 12.36 1.25 -5.37
N THR A 32 13.30 2.03 -4.82
CA THR A 32 14.15 2.95 -5.57
C THR A 32 15.57 2.40 -5.61
N TYR A 33 15.99 1.89 -6.77
CA TYR A 33 17.33 1.33 -6.95
C TYR A 33 18.40 2.42 -6.91
N LYS A 34 19.48 2.15 -6.18
CA LYS A 34 20.68 2.98 -6.05
C LYS A 34 21.80 2.55 -7.02
N VAL A 35 21.61 1.41 -7.68
CA VAL A 35 22.56 0.83 -8.63
C VAL A 35 21.89 0.63 -9.99
N PRO A 36 22.63 0.75 -11.11
CA PRO A 36 22.10 0.45 -12.44
C PRO A 36 21.53 -0.96 -12.47
N THR A 37 20.26 -1.06 -12.87
CA THR A 37 19.49 -2.30 -12.76
C THR A 37 18.62 -2.40 -14.00
N GLN A 38 18.76 -3.49 -14.77
CA GLN A 38 17.97 -3.72 -15.99
C GLN A 38 16.64 -4.43 -15.70
N THR A 39 16.60 -5.25 -14.65
CA THR A 39 15.43 -6.03 -14.23
C THR A 39 15.25 -5.92 -12.71
N ALA A 40 14.01 -6.00 -12.24
CA ALA A 40 13.75 -5.88 -10.80
C ALA A 40 14.52 -6.96 -9.99
N ILE A 41 15.22 -6.53 -8.95
CA ILE A 41 15.83 -7.43 -7.96
C ILE A 41 14.73 -7.83 -6.98
N SER A 42 14.52 -9.13 -6.76
CA SER A 42 13.43 -9.63 -5.93
C SER A 42 13.53 -9.21 -4.46
N SER A 43 14.75 -9.12 -3.92
CA SER A 43 15.02 -8.75 -2.53
C SER A 43 16.30 -7.92 -2.45
N PRO A 44 16.25 -6.64 -2.87
CA PRO A 44 17.43 -5.79 -2.90
C PRO A 44 17.88 -5.46 -1.47
N THR A 45 19.20 -5.43 -1.28
CA THR A 45 19.81 -4.96 -0.03
C THR A 45 19.69 -3.45 0.11
N ILE A 46 19.94 -2.91 1.32
CA ILE A 46 19.94 -1.45 1.58
C ILE A 46 20.96 -0.67 0.72
N ILE A 47 22.00 -1.35 0.25
CA ILE A 47 23.01 -0.78 -0.65
C ILE A 47 22.46 -0.70 -2.08
N GLN A 48 21.66 -1.69 -2.48
CA GLN A 48 21.10 -1.79 -3.83
C GLN A 48 19.85 -0.94 -4.03
N ALA A 49 19.01 -0.76 -3.00
CA ALA A 49 17.80 0.03 -3.10
C ALA A 49 17.34 0.63 -1.76
N ASN A 50 16.64 1.75 -1.82
CA ASN A 50 15.75 2.19 -0.77
C ASN A 50 14.38 1.54 -0.96
N GLN A 51 13.80 1.00 0.10
CA GLN A 51 12.48 0.37 0.07
C GLN A 51 11.57 1.03 1.11
N SER A 52 10.33 1.30 0.73
CA SER A 52 9.29 1.79 1.63
C SER A 52 7.95 1.13 1.34
N VAL A 53 7.11 1.06 2.37
CA VAL A 53 5.73 0.58 2.28
C VAL A 53 4.81 1.62 2.93
N ASN A 54 3.83 2.11 2.16
CA ASN A 54 2.75 2.94 2.70
C ASN A 54 1.49 2.10 2.77
N TYR A 55 0.92 1.96 3.97
CA TYR A 55 -0.35 1.29 4.22
C TYR A 55 -1.49 2.30 4.21
N PHE A 56 -2.65 1.86 3.74
CA PHE A 56 -3.84 2.70 3.60
C PHE A 56 -5.06 2.08 4.28
N ASP A 57 -5.97 2.95 4.73
CA ASP A 57 -7.29 2.54 5.18
C ASP A 57 -8.23 2.23 3.99
N GLY A 58 -9.47 1.84 4.30
CA GLY A 58 -10.50 1.53 3.28
C GLY A 58 -10.95 2.73 2.44
N LEU A 59 -10.58 3.96 2.82
CA LEU A 59 -10.86 5.19 2.08
C LEU A 59 -9.65 5.65 1.25
N GLY A 60 -8.53 4.92 1.30
CA GLY A 60 -7.30 5.25 0.58
C GLY A 60 -6.43 6.29 1.26
N ARG A 61 -6.66 6.61 2.56
CA ARG A 61 -5.80 7.52 3.32
C ARG A 61 -4.61 6.76 3.91
N PRO A 62 -3.39 7.31 3.90
CA PRO A 62 -2.22 6.63 4.46
C PRO A 62 -2.31 6.55 5.99
N VAL A 63 -2.14 5.36 6.55
CA VAL A 63 -2.22 5.12 8.01
C VAL A 63 -0.90 4.71 8.64
N GLN A 64 0.07 4.28 7.82
CA GLN A 64 1.41 3.94 8.28
C GLN A 64 2.40 4.00 7.12
N GLN A 65 3.55 4.60 7.35
CA GLN A 65 4.72 4.47 6.48
C GLN A 65 5.78 3.61 7.17
N VAL A 66 6.36 2.67 6.43
CA VAL A 66 7.50 1.86 6.85
C VAL A 66 8.66 2.12 5.90
N GLN A 67 9.79 2.58 6.43
CA GLN A 67 11.04 2.74 5.69
C GLN A 67 11.98 1.61 6.09
N PHE A 68 12.27 0.71 5.14
CA PHE A 68 13.00 -0.52 5.41
C PHE A 68 14.46 -0.24 5.76
N GLN A 69 14.87 -0.66 6.97
CA GLN A 69 16.24 -0.58 7.49
C GLN A 69 16.89 0.81 7.38
N GLN A 70 16.11 1.89 7.51
CA GLN A 70 16.59 3.26 7.34
C GLN A 70 17.03 3.97 8.64
N SER A 71 16.92 3.33 9.80
CA SER A 71 17.47 3.91 11.04
C SER A 71 19.00 3.77 11.10
N ALA A 72 19.64 4.55 11.98
CA ALA A 72 21.09 4.49 12.20
C ALA A 72 21.59 3.09 12.63
N SER A 73 20.72 2.26 13.21
CA SER A 73 21.02 0.88 13.62
C SER A 73 20.59 -0.18 12.60
N GLY A 74 20.14 0.22 11.41
CA GLY A 74 19.70 -0.69 10.34
C GLY A 74 18.33 -1.35 10.60
N LYS A 75 17.53 -0.80 11.52
CA LYS A 75 16.13 -1.19 11.74
C LYS A 75 15.18 -0.37 10.90
N ASP A 76 13.97 -0.90 10.71
CA ASP A 76 12.88 -0.20 10.05
C ASP A 76 12.46 1.03 10.85
N ILE A 77 12.14 2.12 10.14
CA ILE A 77 11.47 3.29 10.71
C ILE A 77 9.99 3.14 10.39
N VAL A 78 9.15 3.15 11.42
CA VAL A 78 7.69 3.05 11.28
C VAL A 78 7.07 4.35 11.76
N THR A 79 6.37 5.03 10.85
CA THR A 79 5.67 6.29 11.12
C THR A 79 4.16 6.06 11.00
N PRO A 80 3.43 5.96 12.12
CA PRO A 80 1.98 5.83 12.11
C PRO A 80 1.31 7.17 11.80
N ILE A 81 0.14 7.12 11.16
CA ILE A 81 -0.69 8.30 10.85
C ILE A 81 -2.10 8.00 11.37
N GLU A 82 -2.56 8.83 12.31
CA GLU A 82 -3.89 8.71 12.92
C GLU A 82 -4.79 9.85 12.44
N TYR A 83 -6.04 9.52 12.13
CA TYR A 83 -7.07 10.49 11.77
C TYR A 83 -8.14 10.57 12.85
N ASP A 84 -8.72 11.76 13.04
CA ASP A 84 -9.96 11.92 13.78
C ASP A 84 -11.18 11.52 12.93
N ASP A 85 -12.37 11.55 13.56
CA ASP A 85 -13.63 11.17 12.90
C ASP A 85 -14.00 12.08 11.72
N PHE A 86 -13.40 13.27 11.64
CA PHE A 86 -13.57 14.22 10.53
C PHE A 86 -12.50 14.07 9.45
N GLY A 87 -11.58 13.11 9.60
CA GLY A 87 -10.52 12.80 8.64
C GLY A 87 -9.32 13.75 8.67
N ARG A 88 -9.17 14.55 9.73
CA ARG A 88 -8.00 15.38 9.95
C ARG A 88 -6.93 14.57 10.65
N GLN A 89 -5.67 14.79 10.30
CA GLN A 89 -4.56 14.12 10.97
C GLN A 89 -4.48 14.61 12.42
N LYS A 90 -4.54 13.68 13.37
CA LYS A 90 -4.61 13.98 14.80
C LYS A 90 -3.24 14.26 15.42
N LYS A 91 -2.18 13.69 14.84
CA LYS A 91 -0.81 13.76 15.35
C LYS A 91 0.19 13.78 14.20
N ASP A 92 1.23 14.59 14.35
CA ASP A 92 2.46 14.50 13.59
C ASP A 92 3.53 13.89 14.48
N TYR A 93 4.22 12.87 13.97
CA TYR A 93 5.36 12.24 14.62
C TYR A 93 6.64 12.71 13.91
N LEU A 94 7.57 13.31 14.67
CA LEU A 94 8.90 13.74 14.21
C LEU A 94 9.97 12.73 14.64
#